data_AF-A0A1X7U7E6-F1
#
_entry.id   AF-A0A1X7U7E6-F1
#
_cell.length_a   1.000
_cell.length_b   1.000
_cell.length_c   1.000
_cell.angle_alpha   90.00
_cell.angle_beta   90.00
_cell.angle_gamma   90.00
#
_symmetry.space_group_name_H-M   'P 1'
#
loop_
_entity.id
_entity.type
_entity.pdbx_description
1 polymer ?
#
loop_
_entity_poly.entity_id
_entity_poly.type
_entity_poly.pdbx_seq_one_letter_code
_entity_poly.pdbx_strand_id
1 'polypeptide(L)'
;MTVTSGPLNAFVFFAQVTSVIKVDADGMIPLQNVTRQYLNIWNMDFRTGFIKQFCLRSSFNTMDIFLLRYGEALYPLILLCIIVGVISLYNKGFRVVVLLLRPFHYCLARFQQWSNLQPSITGGIAIFIVISYTKFTLLSLLLLTPGGLYNSTGDQVTSVHYYSGDVDFPSKKYLIPAIIVLATFGLIPPLLLIYPSLLRLFERLSCWKLNLTKLYPFPKLAMFMDEFYGCYKDGRDRKLDCRWFAGFYFILRIILFVVYGFTDQWHTQYLFQILLFIVVAFLFAFIRPYRKDWLNNLDCCMFLILASISTFSLYNLIQTRIGSNLNPYAFAIQYILIVVPLLYCI
;
A
#
# COMPACT_ATOMS: atom_id res chain seq x y z
N MET A 1 8.80 -13.45 -12.28
CA MET A 1 7.57 -12.88 -11.69
C MET A 1 7.98 -11.66 -10.90
N THR A 2 7.26 -10.55 -11.02
CA THR A 2 7.66 -9.28 -10.40
C THR A 2 6.84 -9.03 -9.14
N VAL A 3 7.38 -8.28 -8.17
CA VAL A 3 6.64 -7.90 -6.95
C VAL A 3 5.42 -7.03 -7.28
N THR A 4 5.43 -6.35 -8.43
CA THR A 4 4.38 -5.46 -8.93
C THR A 4 3.26 -6.18 -9.68
N SER A 5 3.43 -7.46 -10.02
CA SER A 5 2.46 -8.22 -10.82
C SER A 5 2.39 -9.69 -10.42
N GLY A 6 1.18 -10.23 -10.29
CA GLY A 6 0.96 -11.62 -9.87
C GLY A 6 0.94 -11.78 -8.35
N PRO A 7 1.43 -12.91 -7.81
CA PRO A 7 1.04 -13.38 -6.48
C PRO A 7 1.66 -12.55 -5.34
N LEU A 8 2.85 -11.99 -5.57
CA LEU A 8 3.54 -11.14 -4.61
C LEU A 8 2.83 -9.80 -4.40
N ASN A 9 2.12 -9.27 -5.40
CA ASN A 9 1.39 -8.01 -5.25
C ASN A 9 0.23 -8.15 -4.26
N ALA A 10 -0.52 -9.26 -4.33
CA ALA A 10 -1.61 -9.54 -3.39
C ALA A 10 -1.08 -9.74 -1.97
N PHE A 11 0.06 -10.43 -1.83
CA PHE A 11 0.73 -10.57 -0.54
C PHE A 11 1.25 -9.23 0.00
N VAL A 12 1.89 -8.37 -0.81
CA VAL A 12 2.33 -7.03 -0.40
C VAL A 12 1.14 -6.19 0.04
N PHE A 13 0.03 -6.24 -0.70
CA PHE A 13 -1.22 -5.58 -0.32
C PHE A 13 -1.71 -6.12 1.03
N PHE A 14 -1.79 -7.44 1.21
CA PHE A 14 -2.18 -8.09 2.46
C PHE A 14 -1.31 -7.61 3.62
N ALA A 15 0.02 -7.65 3.48
CA ALA A 15 0.96 -7.27 4.52
C ALA A 15 0.84 -5.79 4.90
N GLN A 16 0.70 -4.92 3.89
CA GLN A 16 0.49 -3.49 4.10
C GLN A 16 -0.83 -3.22 4.82
N VAL A 17 -1.93 -3.82 4.39
CA VAL A 17 -3.25 -3.63 4.98
C VAL A 17 -3.30 -4.15 6.41
N THR A 18 -2.78 -5.34 6.69
CA THR A 18 -2.73 -5.92 8.05
C THR A 18 -1.79 -5.18 8.99
N SER A 19 -0.71 -4.57 8.48
CA SER A 19 0.20 -3.76 9.30
C SER A 19 -0.37 -2.39 9.67
N VAL A 20 -1.24 -1.84 8.81
CA VAL A 20 -1.79 -0.48 8.96
C VAL A 20 -3.10 -0.50 9.72
N ILE A 21 -4.01 -1.41 9.35
CA ILE A 21 -5.25 -1.61 10.06
C ILE A 21 -4.88 -2.34 11.34
N LYS A 22 -4.92 -1.61 12.45
CA LYS A 22 -4.65 -2.14 13.79
C LYS A 22 -5.62 -3.27 14.14
N VAL A 23 -5.20 -4.48 13.80
CA VAL A 23 -5.89 -5.73 14.15
C VAL A 23 -5.98 -5.88 15.67
N ASP A 24 -5.14 -5.15 16.42
CA ASP A 24 -5.08 -5.14 17.87
C ASP A 24 -6.12 -4.22 18.55
N ALA A 25 -6.96 -3.50 17.78
CA ALA A 25 -7.93 -2.54 18.29
C ALA A 25 -7.31 -1.59 19.34
N ASP A 26 -6.19 -0.96 18.98
CA ASP A 26 -5.39 -0.08 19.87
C ASP A 26 -4.82 -0.79 21.12
N GLY A 27 -4.41 -2.04 20.95
CA GLY A 27 -3.77 -2.82 22.02
C GLY A 27 -4.76 -3.49 22.98
N MET A 28 -6.06 -3.42 22.70
CA MET A 28 -7.07 -4.25 23.39
C MET A 28 -6.85 -5.75 23.14
N ILE A 29 -6.18 -6.10 22.03
CA ILE A 29 -5.84 -7.49 21.68
C ILE A 29 -4.30 -7.63 21.69
N PRO A 30 -3.71 -8.53 22.49
CA PRO A 30 -2.26 -8.62 22.69
C PRO A 30 -1.53 -9.34 21.54
N LEU A 31 -1.56 -8.78 20.32
CA LEU A 31 -1.01 -9.41 19.10
C LEU A 31 0.41 -8.93 18.73
N GLN A 32 1.03 -8.08 19.54
CA GLN A 32 2.06 -7.13 19.08
C GLN A 32 3.46 -7.68 18.76
N ASN A 33 3.88 -8.86 19.23
CA ASN A 33 5.32 -9.18 19.28
C ASN A 33 5.88 -10.04 18.15
N VAL A 34 5.12 -10.93 17.51
CA VAL A 34 5.70 -11.92 16.56
C VAL A 34 5.39 -11.60 15.10
N THR A 35 4.17 -11.16 14.79
CA THR A 35 3.74 -10.85 13.41
C THR A 35 4.29 -9.52 12.89
N ARG A 36 4.63 -8.60 13.80
CA ARG A 36 5.05 -7.23 13.47
C ARG A 36 6.36 -7.19 12.68
N GLN A 37 7.33 -8.05 12.99
CA GLN A 37 8.65 -7.99 12.35
C GLN A 37 8.62 -8.33 10.85
N TYR A 38 7.91 -9.40 10.46
CA TYR A 38 7.88 -9.85 9.07
C TYR A 38 7.00 -8.97 8.18
N LEU A 39 5.87 -8.49 8.70
CA LEU A 39 4.96 -7.62 7.95
C LEU A 39 5.51 -6.19 7.80
N ASN A 40 6.29 -5.71 8.77
CA ASN A 40 6.87 -4.35 8.74
C ASN A 40 7.89 -4.12 7.63
N ILE A 41 8.57 -5.17 7.14
CA ILE A 41 9.50 -5.06 6.00
C ILE A 41 8.75 -4.50 4.78
N TRP A 42 7.55 -5.01 4.52
CA TRP A 42 6.69 -4.61 3.41
C TRP A 42 6.00 -3.26 3.60
N ASN A 43 5.99 -2.75 4.83
CA ASN A 43 5.54 -1.42 5.17
C ASN A 43 6.71 -0.47 5.50
N MET A 44 7.96 -0.84 5.19
CA MET A 44 9.19 -0.05 5.44
C MET A 44 9.29 0.55 6.85
N ASP A 45 8.73 -0.08 7.87
CA ASP A 45 8.80 0.41 9.24
C ASP A 45 10.08 -0.11 9.92
N PHE A 46 11.22 0.48 9.56
CA PHE A 46 12.54 0.09 10.06
C PHE A 46 12.79 0.56 11.50
N ARG A 47 12.00 1.50 12.02
CA ARG A 47 12.22 2.09 13.34
C ARG A 47 11.84 1.16 14.49
N THR A 48 10.78 0.36 14.34
CA THR A 48 10.31 -0.52 15.41
C THR A 48 11.28 -1.67 15.72
N GLY A 49 12.18 -2.03 14.81
CA GLY A 49 13.15 -3.11 14.98
C GLY A 49 14.61 -2.69 15.24
N PHE A 50 15.08 -1.59 14.63
CA PHE A 50 16.53 -1.29 14.60
C PHE A 50 16.95 -0.01 15.33
N ILE A 51 16.03 0.92 15.58
CA ILE A 51 16.36 2.25 16.13
C ILE A 51 15.51 2.46 17.38
N LYS A 52 16.15 2.53 18.57
CA LYS A 52 15.45 2.90 19.81
C LYS A 52 14.67 4.19 19.60
N GLN A 53 13.48 4.31 20.18
CA GLN A 53 12.66 5.53 20.06
C GLN A 53 13.44 6.72 20.63
N PHE A 54 13.99 7.56 19.74
CA PHE A 54 14.72 8.76 20.13
C PHE A 54 13.79 9.96 20.13
N CYS A 55 13.78 10.71 21.24
CA CYS A 55 13.16 12.03 21.29
C CYS A 55 14.05 13.02 20.54
N LEU A 56 13.67 13.38 19.30
CA LEU A 56 14.43 14.33 18.47
C LEU A 56 14.49 15.73 19.10
N ARG A 57 13.38 16.20 19.67
CA ARG A 57 13.26 17.50 20.34
C ARG A 57 12.02 17.53 21.23
N SER A 58 12.09 18.19 22.40
CA SER A 58 10.97 18.32 23.33
C SER A 58 9.80 19.17 22.79
N SER A 59 10.06 20.03 21.80
CA SER A 59 9.07 20.94 21.21
C SER A 59 8.36 20.37 19.98
N PHE A 60 8.58 19.10 19.64
CA PHE A 60 7.92 18.47 18.49
C PHE A 60 6.62 17.84 18.93
N ASN A 61 5.53 18.28 18.31
CA ASN A 61 4.24 17.67 18.53
C ASN A 61 4.10 16.41 17.66
N THR A 62 3.12 15.57 17.95
CA THR A 62 2.87 14.33 17.19
C THR A 62 2.72 14.60 15.68
N MET A 63 2.14 15.73 15.30
CA MET A 63 1.97 16.15 13.91
C MET A 63 3.29 16.42 13.19
N ASP A 64 4.30 16.97 13.88
CA ASP A 64 5.64 17.18 13.32
C ASP A 64 6.32 15.82 13.04
N ILE A 65 6.07 14.82 13.89
CA ILE A 65 6.57 13.46 13.70
C ILE A 65 5.95 12.85 12.43
N PHE A 66 4.65 13.05 12.18
CA PHE A 66 4.01 12.61 10.94
C PHE A 66 4.60 13.27 9.70
N LEU A 67 4.96 14.56 9.76
CA LEU A 67 5.67 15.22 8.66
C LEU A 67 7.06 14.61 8.41
N LEU A 68 7.82 14.32 9.46
CA LEU A 68 9.13 13.67 9.33
C LEU A 68 9.02 12.27 8.72
N ARG A 69 7.91 11.56 8.96
CA ARG A 69 7.65 10.24 8.34
C ARG A 69 7.48 10.31 6.83
N TYR A 70 7.16 11.47 6.24
CA TYR A 70 7.25 11.61 4.78
C TYR A 70 8.68 11.47 4.27
N GLY A 71 9.67 11.91 5.04
CA GLY A 71 11.09 11.70 4.71
C GLY A 71 11.44 10.20 4.65
N GLU A 72 10.88 9.40 5.56
CA GLU A 72 11.05 7.95 5.55
C GLU A 72 10.38 7.29 4.34
N ALA A 73 9.22 7.80 3.91
CA ALA A 73 8.54 7.34 2.71
C ALA A 73 9.28 7.75 1.42
N LEU A 74 10.01 8.89 1.43
CA LEU A 74 10.84 9.34 0.31
C LEU A 74 12.18 8.60 0.22
N TYR A 75 12.71 8.11 1.34
CA TYR A 75 14.02 7.46 1.41
C TYR A 75 14.27 6.40 0.32
N PRO A 76 13.36 5.44 0.05
CA PRO A 76 13.57 4.42 -0.97
C PRO A 76 13.63 4.99 -2.39
N LEU A 77 12.85 6.04 -2.67
CA LEU A 77 12.86 6.74 -3.96
C LEU A 77 14.18 7.52 -4.14
N ILE A 78 14.66 8.18 -3.09
CA ILE A 78 15.96 8.86 -3.09
C ILE A 78 17.09 7.84 -3.31
N LEU A 79 17.07 6.73 -2.57
CA LEU A 79 18.04 5.65 -2.71
C LEU A 79 18.06 5.10 -4.14
N LEU A 80 16.88 4.89 -4.74
CA LEU A 80 16.77 4.45 -6.12
C LEU A 80 17.35 5.47 -7.10
N CYS A 81 17.05 6.77 -6.93
CA CYS A 81 17.64 7.83 -7.76
C CYS A 81 19.16 7.86 -7.66
N ILE A 82 19.72 7.66 -6.46
CA ILE A 82 21.16 7.55 -6.25
C ILE A 82 21.72 6.32 -6.97
N ILE A 83 21.11 5.14 -6.81
CA ILE A 83 21.54 3.91 -7.48
C ILE A 83 21.53 4.07 -9.01
N VAL A 84 20.45 4.61 -9.57
CA VAL A 84 20.33 4.85 -11.02
C VAL A 84 21.37 5.86 -11.49
N GLY A 85 21.59 6.94 -10.73
CA GLY A 85 22.63 7.93 -11.01
C GLY A 85 24.03 7.32 -11.01
N VAL A 86 24.33 6.50 -10.02
CA VAL A 86 25.61 5.78 -9.87
C VAL A 86 25.84 4.80 -11.04
N ILE A 87 24.82 4.02 -11.42
CA ILE A 87 24.90 3.10 -12.58
C ILE A 87 25.13 3.90 -13.87
N SER A 88 24.44 5.03 -14.04
CA SER A 88 24.61 5.90 -15.21
C SER A 88 26.04 6.47 -15.30
N LEU A 89 26.61 6.91 -14.17
CA LEU A 89 27.99 7.40 -14.10
C LEU A 89 29.03 6.30 -14.35
N TYR A 90 28.77 5.09 -13.83
CA TYR A 90 29.59 3.92 -14.11
C TYR A 90 29.61 3.58 -15.60
N ASN A 91 28.45 3.56 -16.25
CA ASN A 91 28.33 3.28 -17.68
C ASN A 91 28.98 4.35 -18.57
N LYS A 92 29.05 5.61 -18.10
CA LYS A 92 29.79 6.70 -18.76
C LYS A 92 31.31 6.63 -18.54
N GLY A 93 31.81 5.68 -17.75
CA GLY A 93 33.24 5.45 -17.55
C GLY A 93 33.91 6.44 -16.58
N PHE A 94 33.16 7.03 -15.64
CA PHE A 94 33.76 7.97 -14.69
C PHE A 94 34.73 7.26 -13.73
N ARG A 95 36.03 7.60 -13.80
CA ARG A 95 37.12 6.81 -13.19
C ARG A 95 36.93 6.49 -11.70
N VAL A 96 36.52 7.47 -10.89
CA VAL A 96 36.34 7.29 -9.44
C VAL A 96 35.20 6.29 -9.14
N VAL A 97 34.08 6.44 -9.84
CA VAL A 97 32.90 5.57 -9.69
C VAL A 97 33.23 4.16 -10.15
N VAL A 98 33.89 4.01 -11.31
CA VAL A 98 34.32 2.71 -11.83
C VAL A 98 35.27 2.02 -10.86
N LEU A 99 36.28 2.70 -10.32
CA LEU A 99 37.23 2.12 -9.37
C LEU A 99 36.53 1.59 -8.10
N LEU A 100 35.62 2.38 -7.53
CA LEU A 100 34.88 2.02 -6.31
C LEU A 100 33.89 0.86 -6.53
N LEU A 101 33.20 0.84 -7.68
CA LEU A 101 32.14 -0.15 -7.95
C LEU A 101 32.61 -1.40 -8.67
N ARG A 102 33.82 -1.43 -9.26
CA ARG A 102 34.36 -2.61 -9.94
C ARG A 102 34.31 -3.90 -9.10
N PRO A 103 34.75 -3.92 -7.82
CA PRO A 103 34.67 -5.15 -7.02
C PRO A 103 33.22 -5.57 -6.76
N PHE A 104 32.34 -4.60 -6.47
CA PHE A 104 30.92 -4.86 -6.25
C PHE A 104 30.23 -5.37 -7.50
N HIS A 105 30.51 -4.77 -8.66
CA HIS A 105 29.95 -5.19 -9.94
C HIS A 105 30.38 -6.61 -10.30
N TYR A 106 31.63 -7.01 -10.01
CA TYR A 106 32.08 -8.38 -10.24
C TYR A 106 31.31 -9.38 -9.36
N CYS A 107 31.16 -9.10 -8.07
CA CYS A 107 30.37 -9.94 -7.15
C CYS A 107 28.88 -9.98 -7.54
N LEU A 108 28.30 -8.83 -7.89
CA LEU A 108 26.90 -8.72 -8.33
C LEU A 108 26.66 -9.43 -9.66
N ALA A 109 27.57 -9.31 -10.63
CA ALA A 109 27.45 -10.02 -11.90
C ALA A 109 27.52 -11.54 -11.70
N ARG A 110 28.39 -12.01 -10.80
CA ARG A 110 28.46 -13.43 -10.42
C ARG A 110 27.18 -13.89 -9.71
N PHE A 111 26.64 -13.07 -8.81
CA PHE A 111 25.37 -13.34 -8.15
C PHE A 111 24.20 -13.35 -9.14
N GLN A 112 24.15 -12.40 -10.07
CA GLN A 112 23.12 -12.30 -11.11
C GLN A 112 23.14 -13.50 -12.05
N GLN A 113 24.33 -13.95 -12.47
CA GLN A 113 24.49 -15.18 -13.25
C GLN A 113 23.98 -16.39 -12.48
N TRP A 114 24.21 -16.43 -11.17
CA TRP A 114 23.71 -17.52 -10.33
C TRP A 114 22.20 -17.45 -10.13
N SER A 115 21.63 -16.25 -10.01
CA SER A 115 20.21 -16.05 -9.70
C SER A 115 19.30 -15.96 -10.92
N ASN A 116 19.83 -15.92 -12.16
CA ASN A 116 19.07 -15.69 -13.40
C ASN A 116 18.11 -14.47 -13.33
N LEU A 117 18.42 -13.49 -12.49
CA LEU A 117 17.58 -12.30 -12.33
C LEU A 117 17.92 -11.31 -13.44
N GLN A 118 16.97 -11.02 -14.32
CA GLN A 118 17.11 -9.91 -15.26
C GLN A 118 16.86 -8.59 -14.51
N PRO A 119 17.87 -7.71 -14.37
CA PRO A 119 17.68 -6.44 -13.70
C PRO A 119 16.86 -5.52 -14.60
N SER A 120 15.58 -5.35 -14.27
CA SER A 120 14.74 -4.32 -14.87
C SER A 120 14.75 -3.08 -13.97
N ILE A 121 15.35 -1.99 -14.44
CA ILE A 121 15.32 -0.69 -13.74
C ILE A 121 13.86 -0.25 -13.55
N THR A 122 13.01 -0.46 -14.58
CA THR A 122 11.58 -0.15 -14.52
C THR A 122 10.87 -0.99 -13.46
N GLY A 123 11.22 -2.27 -13.33
CA GLY A 123 10.72 -3.14 -12.27
C GLY A 123 11.10 -2.62 -10.87
N GLY A 124 12.36 -2.21 -10.67
CA GLY A 124 12.80 -1.60 -9.41
C GLY A 124 12.00 -0.34 -9.04
N ILE A 125 11.82 0.57 -10.00
CA ILE A 125 11.01 1.79 -9.82
C ILE A 125 9.56 1.43 -9.44
N ALA A 126 8.95 0.48 -10.14
CA ALA A 126 7.58 0.06 -9.88
C ALA A 126 7.41 -0.48 -8.44
N ILE A 127 8.37 -1.28 -7.95
CA ILE A 127 8.35 -1.82 -6.58
C ILE A 127 8.43 -0.70 -5.55
N PHE A 128 9.41 0.19 -5.69
CA PHE A 128 9.58 1.30 -4.74
C PHE A 128 8.37 2.23 -4.74
N ILE A 129 7.72 2.43 -5.89
CA ILE A 129 6.45 3.18 -5.96
C ILE A 129 5.36 2.47 -5.16
N VAL A 130 5.12 1.17 -5.37
CA VAL A 130 4.07 0.42 -4.63
C VAL A 130 4.28 0.49 -3.11
N ILE A 131 5.53 0.30 -2.67
CA ILE A 131 5.82 0.26 -1.23
C ILE A 131 5.72 1.67 -0.61
N SER A 132 6.25 2.69 -1.29
CA SER A 132 6.18 4.08 -0.80
C SER A 132 4.77 4.66 -0.86
N TYR A 133 3.98 4.25 -1.86
CA TYR A 133 2.61 4.69 -2.08
C TYR A 133 1.73 4.50 -0.84
N THR A 134 1.77 3.30 -0.26
CA THR A 134 0.95 2.95 0.92
C THR A 134 1.27 3.88 2.08
N LYS A 135 2.56 4.18 2.33
CA LYS A 135 2.95 5.14 3.37
C LYS A 135 2.47 6.55 3.06
N PHE A 136 2.71 7.06 1.85
CA PHE A 136 2.30 8.42 1.49
C PHE A 136 0.80 8.60 1.65
N THR A 137 0.02 7.69 1.08
CA THR A 137 -1.45 7.74 1.16
C THR A 137 -1.95 7.63 2.59
N LEU A 138 -1.41 6.72 3.40
CA LEU A 138 -1.76 6.60 4.80
C LEU A 138 -1.45 7.87 5.59
N LEU A 139 -0.20 8.37 5.51
CA LEU A 139 0.22 9.56 6.26
C LEU A 139 -0.59 10.79 5.85
N SER A 140 -0.86 10.96 4.55
CA SER A 140 -1.72 12.03 4.03
C SER A 140 -3.12 11.95 4.60
N LEU A 141 -3.76 10.77 4.56
CA LEU A 141 -5.13 10.61 5.02
C LEU A 141 -5.23 10.76 6.55
N LEU A 142 -4.26 10.26 7.31
CA LEU A 142 -4.21 10.45 8.76
C LEU A 142 -4.06 11.92 9.16
N LEU A 143 -3.24 12.68 8.45
CA LEU A 143 -3.10 14.13 8.67
C LEU A 143 -4.37 14.92 8.34
N LEU A 144 -5.16 14.41 7.37
CA LEU A 144 -6.43 14.98 6.94
C LEU A 144 -7.63 14.52 7.77
N THR A 145 -7.41 13.64 8.75
CA THR A 145 -8.46 13.11 9.62
C THR A 145 -8.70 14.05 10.81
N PRO A 146 -9.92 14.62 10.94
CA PRO A 146 -10.28 15.38 12.13
C PRO A 146 -10.59 14.46 13.32
N GLY A 147 -10.43 14.97 14.53
CA GLY A 147 -10.91 14.39 15.78
C GLY A 147 -11.76 15.41 16.54
N GLY A 148 -12.84 14.97 17.16
CA GLY A 148 -13.67 15.81 18.01
C GLY A 148 -13.12 15.90 19.43
N LEU A 149 -12.98 17.11 19.97
CA LEU A 149 -12.84 17.33 21.40
C LEU A 149 -14.23 17.51 22.03
N TYR A 150 -14.52 16.70 23.04
CA TYR A 150 -15.80 16.72 23.74
C TYR A 150 -15.61 17.27 25.16
N ASN A 151 -16.54 18.10 25.59
CA ASN A 151 -16.58 18.59 26.96
C ASN A 151 -17.08 17.50 27.93
N SER A 152 -17.01 17.76 29.22
CA SER A 152 -17.57 16.91 30.27
C SER A 152 -19.08 16.62 30.12
N THR A 153 -19.81 17.51 29.42
CA THR A 153 -21.23 17.33 29.07
C THR A 153 -21.47 16.44 27.85
N GLY A 154 -20.40 16.07 27.12
CA GLY A 154 -20.48 15.32 25.87
C GLY A 154 -20.65 16.17 24.62
N ASP A 155 -20.69 17.51 24.75
CA ASP A 155 -20.80 18.42 23.61
C ASP A 155 -19.45 18.60 22.91
N GLN A 156 -19.45 18.60 21.58
CA GLN A 156 -18.23 18.84 20.79
C GLN A 156 -17.85 20.33 20.87
N VAL A 157 -16.67 20.62 21.42
CA VAL A 157 -16.17 21.99 21.63
C VAL A 157 -15.41 22.48 20.41
N THR A 158 -14.46 21.67 19.93
CA THR A 158 -13.60 22.00 18.79
C THR A 158 -13.22 20.74 18.01
N SER A 159 -12.79 20.94 16.76
CA SER A 159 -12.18 19.90 15.96
C SER A 159 -10.66 20.08 15.98
N VAL A 160 -9.95 19.02 16.31
CA VAL A 160 -8.49 18.96 16.37
C VAL A 160 -7.99 17.85 15.45
N HIS A 161 -6.69 17.74 15.26
CA HIS A 161 -6.16 16.60 14.52
C HIS A 161 -6.28 15.31 15.34
N TYR A 162 -6.67 14.20 14.71
CA TYR A 162 -6.93 12.92 15.42
C TYR A 162 -5.79 12.46 16.34
N TYR A 163 -4.53 12.65 15.94
CA TYR A 163 -3.36 12.25 16.72
C TYR A 163 -2.77 13.36 17.61
N SER A 164 -3.43 14.52 17.72
CA SER A 164 -2.95 15.65 18.50
C SER A 164 -4.11 16.52 18.99
N GLY A 165 -4.44 16.40 20.28
CA GLY A 165 -5.47 17.22 20.93
C GLY A 165 -5.13 18.71 21.00
N ASP A 166 -3.86 19.07 20.85
CA ASP A 166 -3.38 20.44 21.03
C ASP A 166 -3.32 21.27 19.74
N VAL A 167 -3.67 20.68 18.60
CA VAL A 167 -3.58 21.33 17.29
C VAL A 167 -4.96 21.39 16.64
N ASP A 168 -5.46 22.61 16.49
CA ASP A 168 -6.74 22.87 15.83
C ASP A 168 -6.77 22.35 14.39
N PHE A 169 -7.91 21.79 14.00
CA PHE A 169 -8.19 21.38 12.63
C PHE A 169 -9.17 22.36 12.00
N PRO A 170 -8.90 22.91 10.79
CA PRO A 170 -7.78 22.60 9.91
C PRO A 170 -6.54 23.48 10.14
N SER A 171 -5.37 22.86 10.37
CA SER A 171 -4.08 23.59 10.38
C SER A 171 -3.42 23.57 8.99
N LYS A 172 -3.25 24.76 8.40
CA LYS A 172 -2.62 24.93 7.06
C LYS A 172 -1.23 24.30 6.97
N LYS A 173 -0.44 24.31 8.07
CA LYS A 173 0.92 23.77 8.14
C LYS A 173 0.97 22.28 7.78
N TYR A 174 -0.02 21.50 8.21
CA TYR A 174 -0.06 20.04 8.01
C TYR A 174 -0.97 19.65 6.85
N LEU A 175 -2.03 20.41 6.61
CA LEU A 175 -3.03 20.11 5.59
C LEU A 175 -2.50 20.33 4.17
N ILE A 176 -1.80 21.44 3.90
CA ILE A 176 -1.23 21.73 2.57
C ILE A 176 -0.29 20.61 2.09
N PRO A 177 0.75 20.20 2.84
CA PRO A 177 1.64 19.13 2.39
C PRO A 177 0.90 17.79 2.25
N ALA A 178 -0.07 17.49 3.14
CA ALA A 178 -0.84 16.26 3.04
C ALA A 178 -1.68 16.19 1.75
N ILE A 179 -2.35 17.29 1.36
CA ILE A 179 -3.11 17.38 0.10
C ILE A 179 -2.18 17.29 -1.10
N ILE A 180 -1.05 18.01 -1.10
CA ILE A 180 -0.09 17.97 -2.22
C ILE A 180 0.42 16.55 -2.42
N VAL A 181 0.84 15.86 -1.36
CA VAL A 181 1.32 14.48 -1.43
C VAL A 181 0.20 13.53 -1.88
N LEU A 182 -1.02 13.69 -1.38
CA LEU A 182 -2.15 12.85 -1.81
C LEU A 182 -2.49 13.07 -3.28
N ALA A 183 -2.51 14.33 -3.74
CA ALA A 183 -2.80 14.68 -5.12
C ALA A 183 -1.71 14.16 -6.08
N THR A 184 -0.45 14.26 -5.69
CA THR A 184 0.69 13.85 -6.53
C THR A 184 0.98 12.34 -6.43
N PHE A 185 1.25 11.81 -5.24
CA PHE A 185 1.64 10.41 -5.06
C PHE A 185 0.44 9.48 -4.86
N GLY A 186 -0.67 9.97 -4.31
CA GLY A 186 -1.87 9.16 -4.08
C GLY A 186 -2.74 8.96 -5.33
N LEU A 187 -3.00 10.03 -6.07
CA LEU A 187 -3.93 10.00 -7.21
C LEU A 187 -3.26 9.75 -8.57
N ILE A 188 -2.04 10.22 -8.81
CA ILE A 188 -1.40 10.06 -10.13
C ILE A 188 -1.17 8.58 -10.48
N PRO A 189 -0.62 7.71 -9.61
CA PRO A 189 -0.39 6.30 -9.97
C PRO A 189 -1.65 5.52 -10.39
N PRO A 190 -2.77 5.52 -9.63
CA PRO A 190 -3.99 4.84 -10.07
C PRO A 190 -4.55 5.45 -11.37
N LEU A 191 -4.55 6.78 -11.50
CA LEU A 191 -5.04 7.43 -12.72
C LEU A 191 -4.20 7.04 -13.94
N LEU A 192 -2.89 7.06 -13.81
CA LEU A 192 -1.95 6.64 -14.85
C LEU A 192 -2.22 5.19 -15.29
N LEU A 193 -2.42 4.27 -14.33
CA LEU A 193 -2.63 2.85 -14.61
C LEU A 193 -4.05 2.50 -15.09
N ILE A 194 -5.04 3.36 -14.86
CA ILE A 194 -6.41 3.16 -15.34
C ILE A 194 -6.65 3.83 -16.69
N TYR A 195 -5.89 4.89 -16.98
CA TYR A 195 -6.06 5.75 -18.14
C TYR A 195 -6.14 5.02 -19.50
N PRO A 196 -5.24 4.06 -19.86
CA PRO A 196 -5.34 3.38 -21.16
C PRO A 196 -6.60 2.52 -21.29
N SER A 197 -7.03 1.89 -20.20
CA SER A 197 -8.26 1.08 -20.19
C SER A 197 -9.51 1.95 -20.28
N LEU A 198 -9.50 3.15 -19.66
CA LEU A 198 -10.57 4.13 -19.83
C LEU A 198 -10.64 4.65 -21.27
N LEU A 199 -9.50 4.99 -21.88
CA LEU A 199 -9.46 5.42 -23.28
C LEU A 199 -10.08 4.37 -24.20
N ARG A 200 -9.72 3.09 -24.04
CA ARG A 200 -10.33 1.98 -24.79
C ARG A 200 -11.84 1.85 -24.56
N LEU A 201 -12.29 2.03 -23.32
CA LEU A 201 -13.71 2.01 -22.99
C LEU A 201 -14.45 3.15 -23.70
N PHE A 202 -13.90 4.36 -23.70
CA PHE A 202 -14.45 5.51 -24.42
C PHE A 202 -14.44 5.31 -25.93
N GLU A 203 -13.37 4.78 -26.52
CA GLU A 203 -13.32 4.43 -27.95
C GLU A 203 -14.41 3.41 -28.32
N ARG A 204 -14.72 2.45 -27.43
CA ARG A 204 -15.76 1.44 -27.65
C ARG A 204 -17.18 1.96 -27.44
N LEU A 205 -17.39 2.85 -26.47
CA LEU A 205 -18.71 3.44 -26.17
C LEU A 205 -19.05 4.60 -27.10
N SER A 206 -18.04 5.27 -27.66
CA SER A 206 -18.25 6.36 -28.60
C SER A 206 -18.79 5.83 -29.92
N CYS A 207 -20.03 6.20 -30.24
CA CYS A 207 -20.64 5.93 -31.56
C CYS A 207 -19.87 6.63 -32.70
N TRP A 208 -19.07 7.66 -32.39
CA TRP A 208 -18.21 8.33 -33.35
C TRP A 208 -16.82 7.69 -33.32
N LYS A 209 -16.25 7.41 -34.50
CA LYS A 209 -14.88 6.90 -34.70
C LYS A 209 -13.84 7.94 -34.26
N LEU A 210 -13.78 8.21 -32.96
CA LEU A 210 -12.80 9.06 -32.32
C LEU A 210 -11.47 8.31 -32.26
N ASN A 211 -10.51 8.71 -33.09
CA ASN A 211 -9.14 8.20 -33.03
C ASN A 211 -8.39 8.88 -31.86
N LEU A 212 -8.44 8.26 -30.67
CA LEU A 212 -7.70 8.73 -29.49
C LEU A 212 -6.27 8.17 -29.43
N THR A 213 -5.77 7.60 -30.53
CA THR A 213 -4.43 7.01 -30.63
C THR A 213 -3.30 7.97 -30.23
N LYS A 214 -3.47 9.28 -30.44
CA LYS A 214 -2.50 10.31 -30.04
C LYS A 214 -2.42 10.53 -28.52
N LEU A 215 -3.43 10.14 -27.77
CA LEU A 215 -3.50 10.28 -26.31
C LEU A 215 -2.92 9.06 -25.57
N TYR A 216 -2.58 7.98 -26.28
CA TYR A 216 -1.96 6.82 -25.63
C TYR A 216 -0.58 7.18 -25.04
N PRO A 217 -0.17 6.51 -23.95
CA PRO A 217 1.09 6.77 -23.29
C PRO A 217 2.28 6.56 -24.24
N PHE A 218 3.28 7.45 -24.14
CA PHE A 218 4.51 7.35 -24.92
C PHE A 218 5.29 6.05 -24.59
N PRO A 219 6.17 5.56 -25.49
CA PRO A 219 6.75 4.21 -25.37
C PRO A 219 7.47 3.91 -24.04
N LYS A 220 8.19 4.88 -23.47
CA LYS A 220 8.87 4.72 -22.18
C LYS A 220 7.89 4.54 -21.01
N LEU A 221 6.77 5.28 -21.04
CA LEU A 221 5.73 5.14 -20.05
C LEU A 221 4.98 3.83 -20.20
N ALA A 222 4.72 3.40 -21.45
CA ALA A 222 4.14 2.10 -21.73
C ALA A 222 4.99 0.96 -21.16
N MET A 223 6.32 0.99 -21.35
CA MET A 223 7.23 -0.01 -20.75
C MET A 223 7.14 -0.04 -19.21
N PHE A 224 7.03 1.12 -18.57
CA PHE A 224 6.83 1.19 -17.12
C PHE A 224 5.47 0.61 -16.69
N MET A 225 4.40 0.92 -17.42
CA MET A 225 3.06 0.42 -17.12
C MET A 225 2.93 -1.09 -17.38
N ASP A 226 3.66 -1.63 -18.35
CA ASP A 226 3.70 -3.06 -18.66
C ASP A 226 4.24 -3.89 -17.47
N GLU A 227 5.09 -3.32 -16.60
CA GLU A 227 5.54 -3.96 -15.36
C GLU A 227 4.40 -4.20 -14.35
N PHE A 228 3.32 -3.42 -14.43
CA PHE A 228 2.10 -3.62 -13.66
C PHE A 228 1.09 -4.49 -14.41
N TYR A 229 1.00 -4.31 -15.73
CA TYR A 229 0.01 -4.99 -16.56
C TYR A 229 0.34 -6.43 -16.91
N GLY A 230 1.60 -6.86 -16.81
CA GLY A 230 2.10 -8.11 -17.40
C GLY A 230 1.31 -9.38 -17.04
N CYS A 231 0.62 -9.40 -15.89
CA CYS A 231 -0.16 -10.55 -15.42
C CYS A 231 -1.66 -10.50 -15.77
N TYR A 232 -2.19 -9.36 -16.20
CA TYR A 232 -3.61 -9.13 -16.44
C TYR A 232 -4.03 -9.48 -17.88
N LYS A 233 -5.32 -9.77 -18.07
CA LYS A 233 -5.90 -10.02 -19.40
C LYS A 233 -5.94 -8.72 -20.21
N ASP A 234 -5.45 -8.78 -21.45
CA ASP A 234 -5.22 -7.63 -22.34
C ASP A 234 -6.38 -7.29 -23.28
N GLY A 235 -7.43 -8.11 -23.27
CA GLY A 235 -8.59 -7.98 -24.16
C GLY A 235 -8.35 -8.31 -25.64
N ARG A 236 -7.15 -8.79 -26.03
CA ARG A 236 -6.82 -9.12 -27.43
C ARG A 236 -7.69 -10.23 -28.05
N ASP A 237 -8.17 -11.19 -27.25
CA ASP A 237 -8.94 -12.34 -27.73
C ASP A 237 -10.46 -12.19 -27.53
N ARG A 238 -11.03 -10.99 -27.77
CA ARG A 238 -12.44 -10.65 -27.44
C ARG A 238 -12.83 -10.80 -25.96
N LYS A 239 -11.84 -11.00 -25.08
CA LYS A 239 -12.01 -11.04 -23.62
C LYS A 239 -12.05 -9.62 -23.05
N LEU A 240 -12.56 -9.46 -21.84
CA LEU A 240 -12.54 -8.17 -21.13
C LEU A 240 -11.09 -7.71 -20.89
N ASP A 241 -10.77 -6.44 -21.16
CA ASP A 241 -9.51 -5.82 -20.76
C ASP A 241 -9.53 -5.58 -19.24
N CYS A 242 -8.62 -6.24 -18.53
CA CYS A 242 -8.55 -6.23 -17.07
C CYS A 242 -7.32 -5.48 -16.55
N ARG A 243 -6.59 -4.75 -17.41
CA ARG A 243 -5.38 -4.01 -16.99
C ARG A 243 -5.65 -2.93 -15.94
N TRP A 244 -6.87 -2.37 -15.93
CA TRP A 244 -7.31 -1.41 -14.93
C TRP A 244 -7.28 -1.95 -13.48
N PHE A 245 -7.27 -3.28 -13.28
CA PHE A 245 -7.10 -3.88 -11.96
C PHE A 245 -5.76 -3.51 -11.31
N ALA A 246 -4.72 -3.21 -12.11
CA ALA A 246 -3.46 -2.71 -11.58
C ALA A 246 -3.65 -1.40 -10.80
N GLY A 247 -4.41 -0.45 -11.35
CA GLY A 247 -4.75 0.80 -10.66
C GLY A 247 -5.82 0.62 -9.58
N PHE A 248 -6.72 -0.35 -9.74
CA PHE A 248 -7.73 -0.68 -8.73
C PHE A 248 -7.12 -1.02 -7.37
N TYR A 249 -5.99 -1.74 -7.34
CA TYR A 249 -5.25 -2.03 -6.11
C TYR A 249 -4.78 -0.77 -5.36
N PHE A 250 -4.42 0.29 -6.07
CA PHE A 250 -4.05 1.56 -5.47
C PHE A 250 -5.28 2.29 -4.90
N ILE A 251 -6.37 2.32 -5.68
CA ILE A 251 -7.66 2.89 -5.23
C ILE A 251 -8.16 2.17 -3.98
N LEU A 252 -8.06 0.84 -3.94
CA LEU A 252 -8.52 0.03 -2.82
C LEU A 252 -7.78 0.41 -1.51
N ARG A 253 -6.49 0.72 -1.59
CA ARG A 253 -5.72 1.23 -0.43
C ARG A 253 -6.25 2.59 0.03
N ILE A 254 -6.52 3.52 -0.89
CA ILE A 254 -7.11 4.83 -0.54
C ILE A 254 -8.46 4.61 0.15
N ILE A 255 -9.35 3.78 -0.40
CA ILE A 255 -10.66 3.51 0.19
C ILE A 255 -10.51 2.96 1.61
N LEU A 256 -9.63 1.97 1.81
CA LEU A 256 -9.38 1.40 3.14
C LEU A 256 -8.88 2.43 4.14
N PHE A 257 -7.98 3.33 3.73
CA PHE A 257 -7.43 4.36 4.60
C PHE A 257 -8.41 5.51 4.85
N VAL A 258 -9.29 5.82 3.89
CA VAL A 258 -10.41 6.74 4.11
C VAL A 258 -11.38 6.14 5.13
N VAL A 259 -11.74 4.87 4.99
CA VAL A 259 -12.58 4.19 5.98
C VAL A 259 -11.89 4.22 7.35
N TYR A 260 -10.60 3.90 7.42
CA TYR A 260 -9.84 3.92 8.67
C TYR A 260 -9.77 5.31 9.32
N GLY A 261 -9.58 6.37 8.55
CA GLY A 261 -9.48 7.73 9.07
C GLY A 261 -10.84 8.31 9.48
N PHE A 262 -11.86 8.18 8.64
CA PHE A 262 -13.11 8.94 8.79
C PHE A 262 -14.21 8.22 9.56
N THR A 263 -14.00 6.97 10.02
CA THR A 263 -14.98 6.30 10.88
C THR A 263 -14.65 6.53 12.35
N ASP A 264 -15.56 7.18 13.09
CA ASP A 264 -15.36 7.48 14.52
C ASP A 264 -15.36 6.23 15.41
N GLN A 265 -16.00 5.14 14.95
CA GLN A 265 -16.14 3.92 15.74
C GLN A 265 -15.53 2.69 15.04
N TRP A 266 -14.76 1.92 15.83
CA TRP A 266 -14.11 0.69 15.41
C TRP A 266 -15.06 -0.36 14.82
N HIS A 267 -16.28 -0.48 15.35
CA HIS A 267 -17.26 -1.45 14.85
C HIS A 267 -17.67 -1.14 13.40
N THR A 268 -17.98 0.13 13.11
CA THR A 268 -18.31 0.62 11.77
C THR A 268 -17.15 0.40 10.81
N GLN A 269 -15.93 0.70 11.26
CA GLN A 269 -14.72 0.49 10.49
C GLN A 269 -14.56 -0.97 10.05
N TYR A 270 -14.67 -1.93 10.99
CA TYR A 270 -14.53 -3.34 10.67
C TYR A 270 -15.65 -3.84 9.75
N LEU A 271 -16.89 -3.37 9.94
CA LEU A 271 -18.00 -3.71 9.05
C LEU A 271 -17.76 -3.26 7.60
N PHE A 272 -17.32 -2.01 7.40
CA PHE A 272 -16.98 -1.52 6.07
C PHE A 272 -15.83 -2.29 5.43
N GLN A 273 -14.81 -2.66 6.22
CA GLN A 273 -13.70 -3.48 5.74
C GLN A 273 -14.16 -4.88 5.31
N ILE A 274 -14.96 -5.57 6.12
CA ILE A 274 -15.53 -6.89 5.80
C ILE A 274 -16.33 -6.81 4.50
N LEU A 275 -17.24 -5.84 4.39
CA LEU A 275 -18.05 -5.62 3.19
C LEU A 275 -17.16 -5.41 1.97
N LEU A 276 -16.17 -4.51 2.08
CA LEU A 276 -15.26 -4.18 0.99
C LEU A 276 -14.47 -5.41 0.54
N PHE A 277 -13.90 -6.18 1.46
CA PHE A 277 -13.13 -7.38 1.12
C PHE A 277 -14.00 -8.47 0.48
N ILE A 278 -15.24 -8.66 0.94
CA ILE A 278 -16.18 -9.61 0.33
C ILE A 278 -16.55 -9.17 -1.09
N VAL A 279 -16.86 -7.89 -1.29
CA VAL A 279 -17.18 -7.34 -2.61
C VAL A 279 -15.99 -7.51 -3.57
N VAL A 280 -14.78 -7.22 -3.10
CA VAL A 280 -13.57 -7.40 -3.92
C VAL A 280 -13.32 -8.88 -4.23
N ALA A 281 -13.42 -9.78 -3.24
CA ALA A 281 -13.30 -11.23 -3.47
C ALA A 281 -14.30 -11.71 -4.53
N PHE A 282 -15.55 -11.24 -4.46
CA PHE A 282 -16.56 -11.50 -5.48
C PHE A 282 -16.13 -10.97 -6.85
N LEU A 283 -15.65 -9.73 -6.95
CA LEU A 283 -15.13 -9.19 -8.21
C LEU A 283 -14.01 -10.06 -8.81
N PHE A 284 -13.07 -10.57 -8.00
CA PHE A 284 -12.02 -11.48 -8.47
C PHE A 284 -12.56 -12.85 -8.90
N ALA A 285 -13.53 -13.40 -8.17
CA ALA A 285 -14.15 -14.68 -8.50
C ALA A 285 -14.92 -14.64 -9.84
N PHE A 286 -15.62 -13.53 -10.11
CA PHE A 286 -16.45 -13.35 -11.31
C PHE A 286 -15.67 -12.84 -12.51
N ILE A 287 -14.88 -11.77 -12.35
CA ILE A 287 -14.17 -11.13 -13.48
C ILE A 287 -12.92 -11.92 -13.87
N ARG A 288 -12.27 -12.57 -12.89
CA ARG A 288 -11.00 -13.31 -13.06
C ARG A 288 -9.96 -12.50 -13.86
N PRO A 289 -9.47 -11.38 -13.32
CA PRO A 289 -8.66 -10.41 -14.08
C PRO A 289 -7.31 -10.94 -14.58
N TYR A 290 -6.72 -11.94 -13.91
CA TYR A 290 -5.42 -12.51 -14.29
C TYR A 290 -5.51 -13.51 -15.43
N ARG A 291 -4.45 -13.58 -16.24
CA ARG A 291 -4.33 -14.58 -17.32
C ARG A 291 -4.24 -16.02 -16.80
N LYS A 292 -3.63 -16.22 -15.63
CA LYS A 292 -3.47 -17.52 -14.99
C LYS A 292 -4.54 -17.68 -13.91
N ASP A 293 -5.33 -18.75 -13.98
CA ASP A 293 -6.47 -18.94 -13.08
C ASP A 293 -6.08 -19.06 -11.60
N TRP A 294 -4.94 -19.69 -11.31
CA TRP A 294 -4.47 -19.82 -9.93
C TRP A 294 -4.20 -18.47 -9.25
N LEU A 295 -3.84 -17.41 -10.00
CA LEU A 295 -3.67 -16.06 -9.45
C LEU A 295 -5.02 -15.45 -9.04
N ASN A 296 -6.07 -15.69 -9.82
CA ASN A 296 -7.42 -15.24 -9.46
C ASN A 296 -7.90 -15.90 -8.16
N ASN A 297 -7.63 -17.21 -8.02
CA ASN A 297 -7.96 -17.95 -6.81
C ASN A 297 -7.15 -17.45 -5.62
N LEU A 298 -5.85 -17.20 -5.79
CA LEU A 298 -4.99 -16.69 -4.73
C LEU A 298 -5.49 -15.34 -4.20
N ASP A 299 -5.76 -14.37 -5.07
CA ASP A 299 -6.23 -13.06 -4.66
C ASP A 299 -7.59 -13.12 -3.99
N CYS A 300 -8.51 -13.94 -4.53
CA CYS A 300 -9.79 -14.22 -3.89
C CYS A 300 -9.60 -14.78 -2.47
N CYS A 301 -8.73 -15.78 -2.30
CA CYS A 301 -8.38 -16.33 -0.99
C CYS A 301 -7.78 -15.28 -0.05
N MET A 302 -6.86 -14.43 -0.53
CA MET A 302 -6.26 -13.36 0.29
C MET A 302 -7.31 -12.37 0.80
N PHE A 303 -8.27 -11.96 -0.05
CA PHE A 303 -9.35 -11.08 0.37
C PHE A 303 -10.33 -11.75 1.34
N LEU A 304 -10.62 -13.05 1.17
CA LEU A 304 -11.43 -13.81 2.12
C LEU A 304 -10.73 -13.98 3.48
N ILE A 305 -9.40 -14.17 3.49
CA ILE A 305 -8.61 -14.19 4.72
C ILE A 305 -8.67 -12.82 5.41
N LEU A 306 -8.51 -11.71 4.68
CA LEU A 306 -8.65 -10.36 5.23
C LEU A 306 -10.04 -10.13 5.83
N ALA A 307 -11.11 -10.52 5.12
CA ALA A 307 -12.47 -10.45 5.63
C ALA A 307 -12.66 -11.27 6.92
N SER A 308 -12.06 -12.46 6.98
CA SER A 308 -12.10 -13.33 8.15
C SER A 308 -11.35 -12.71 9.33
N ILE A 309 -10.16 -12.15 9.11
CA ILE A 309 -9.39 -11.44 10.14
C ILE A 309 -10.20 -10.27 10.69
N SER A 310 -10.77 -9.42 9.84
CA SER A 310 -11.62 -8.30 10.27
C SER A 310 -12.87 -8.75 11.03
N THR A 311 -13.45 -9.91 10.66
CA THR A 311 -14.58 -10.51 11.37
C THR A 311 -14.19 -10.96 12.78
N PHE A 312 -13.04 -11.64 12.93
CA PHE A 312 -12.54 -12.02 14.26
C PHE A 312 -12.15 -10.81 15.11
N SER A 313 -11.56 -9.76 14.51
CA SER A 313 -11.32 -8.50 15.22
C SER A 313 -12.62 -7.87 15.74
N LEU A 314 -13.67 -7.83 14.90
CA LEU A 314 -14.97 -7.31 15.30
C LEU A 314 -15.59 -8.15 16.42
N TYR A 315 -15.52 -9.48 16.32
CA TYR A 315 -15.99 -10.37 17.37
C TYR A 315 -15.28 -10.12 18.70
N ASN A 316 -13.93 -10.06 18.69
CA ASN A 316 -13.14 -9.79 19.89
C ASN A 316 -13.45 -8.40 20.48
N LEU A 317 -13.63 -7.38 19.64
CA LEU A 317 -14.04 -6.04 20.08
C LEU A 317 -15.41 -6.07 20.80
N ILE A 318 -16.37 -6.83 20.28
CA ILE A 318 -17.70 -6.98 20.89
C ILE A 318 -17.59 -7.70 22.24
N GLN A 319 -16.79 -8.77 22.34
CA GLN A 319 -16.55 -9.47 23.61
C GLN A 319 -15.96 -8.53 24.66
N THR A 320 -14.91 -7.78 24.32
CA THR A 320 -14.29 -6.80 25.23
C THR A 320 -15.30 -5.76 25.72
N ARG A 321 -16.20 -5.29 24.84
CA ARG A 321 -17.25 -4.32 25.23
C ARG A 321 -18.30 -4.90 26.19
N ILE A 322 -18.59 -6.20 26.09
CA ILE A 322 -19.53 -6.89 26.99
C ILE A 322 -18.85 -7.26 28.32
N GLY A 323 -17.54 -7.05 28.45
CA GLY A 323 -16.77 -7.37 29.65
C GLY A 323 -16.43 -8.85 29.80
N SER A 324 -16.58 -9.63 28.72
CA SER A 324 -16.15 -11.02 28.67
C SER A 324 -14.66 -11.14 28.35
N ASN A 325 -14.03 -12.21 28.84
CA ASN A 325 -12.65 -12.53 28.47
C ASN A 325 -12.56 -12.81 26.96
N LEU A 326 -11.44 -12.41 26.35
CA LEU A 326 -11.14 -12.72 24.96
C LEU A 326 -11.16 -14.25 24.74
N ASN A 327 -11.85 -14.69 23.68
CA ASN A 327 -11.89 -16.09 23.33
C ASN A 327 -10.51 -16.53 22.78
N PRO A 328 -9.77 -17.42 23.47
CA PRO A 328 -8.43 -17.82 23.06
C PRO A 328 -8.43 -18.52 21.70
N TYR A 329 -9.52 -19.23 21.34
CA TYR A 329 -9.65 -19.89 20.05
C TYR A 329 -9.81 -18.89 18.91
N ALA A 330 -10.64 -17.86 19.09
CA ALA A 330 -10.81 -16.79 18.11
C ALA A 330 -9.49 -16.07 17.84
N PHE A 331 -8.74 -15.78 18.92
CA PHE A 331 -7.39 -15.20 18.83
C PHE A 331 -6.41 -16.12 18.09
N ALA A 332 -6.37 -17.41 18.44
CA ALA A 332 -5.47 -18.37 17.78
C ALA A 332 -5.78 -18.52 16.28
N ILE A 333 -7.06 -18.61 15.91
CA ILE A 333 -7.49 -18.67 14.50
C ILE A 333 -7.07 -17.39 13.77
N GLN A 334 -7.34 -16.22 14.36
CA GLN A 334 -6.97 -14.93 13.79
C GLN A 334 -5.45 -14.83 13.56
N TYR A 335 -4.66 -15.27 14.54
CA TYR A 335 -3.21 -15.30 14.43
C TYR A 335 -2.73 -16.22 13.29
N ILE A 336 -3.28 -17.43 13.20
CA ILE A 336 -2.99 -18.38 12.11
C ILE A 336 -3.32 -17.73 10.77
N LEU A 337 -4.49 -17.10 10.62
CA LEU A 337 -4.90 -16.45 9.39
C LEU A 337 -3.95 -15.31 8.97
N ILE A 338 -3.35 -14.58 9.90
CA ILE A 338 -2.34 -13.55 9.61
C ILE A 338 -1.03 -14.18 9.12
N VAL A 339 -0.64 -15.33 9.66
CA VAL A 339 0.63 -16.00 9.34
C VAL A 339 0.55 -16.86 8.08
N VAL A 340 -0.60 -17.46 7.76
CA VAL A 340 -0.77 -18.36 6.61
C VAL A 340 -0.26 -17.75 5.29
N PRO A 341 -0.55 -16.48 4.94
CA PRO A 341 0.01 -15.85 3.75
C PRO A 341 1.54 -15.74 3.73
N LEU A 342 2.21 -15.74 4.89
CA LEU A 342 3.68 -15.71 4.97
C LEU A 342 4.31 -17.02 4.51
N LEU A 343 3.65 -18.16 4.73
CA LEU A 343 4.13 -19.47 4.29
C LEU A 343 4.24 -19.57 2.77
N TYR A 344 3.50 -18.73 2.04
CA TYR A 344 3.57 -18.66 0.59
C TYR A 344 4.84 -17.93 0.09
N CYS A 345 5.46 -17.09 0.93
CA CYS A 345 6.64 -16.30 0.56
C CYS A 345 7.98 -16.96 0.91
N ILE A 346 7.95 -18.06 1.66
CA ILE A 346 9.10 -18.92 2.00
C ILE A 346 9.15 -20.05 0.97
#